data_AF-H1YGL4-F1
#
_entry.id   AF-H1YGL4-F1
#
_cell.length_a   1.000
_cell.length_b   1.000
_cell.length_c   1.000
_cell.angle_alpha   90.00
_cell.angle_beta   90.00
_cell.angle_gamma   90.00
#
_symmetry.space_group_name_H-M   'P 1'
#
loop_
_entity.id
_entity.type
_entity.pdbx_description
1 polymer ?
#
loop_
_entity_poly.entity_id
_entity_poly.type
_entity_poly.pdbx_seq_one_letter_code
_entity_poly.pdbx_strand_id
1 'polypeptide(L)'
;MHKPAPYTGTLISLVVLGSWLTAIIFLMRWQVNWANPLLYLFVLVQMHLYTGLFITAHDAMHGTISSNKTINNALGYTATFFYAAFWYPQLYTKHHRHHSHVHTDEDPDYHLGSFLAWYYTFIRNYLSIWQIVVMALVFNVLKIWIPQVNLLLFWVLPSLLSTLQLFYFGTYLPHKGEHDNKHQSRSLAKNHFLAFISCYFFGYHYEHHNSPGTPWWLLWKMK
;
A
#
# COMPACT_ATOMS: atom_id res chain seq x y z
N MET A 1 26.62 -2.73 -8.27
CA MET A 1 25.48 -2.37 -7.41
C MET A 1 25.79 -2.78 -5.97
N HIS A 2 25.80 -1.84 -5.02
CA HIS A 2 25.87 -2.18 -3.59
C HIS A 2 24.61 -2.95 -3.21
N LYS A 3 24.76 -4.25 -2.86
CA LYS A 3 23.68 -5.00 -2.23
C LYS A 3 23.42 -4.34 -0.86
N PRO A 4 22.17 -4.00 -0.52
CA PRO A 4 21.85 -3.52 0.82
C PRO A 4 22.32 -4.54 1.86
N ALA A 5 22.65 -4.06 3.06
CA ALA A 5 23.03 -4.95 4.15
C ALA A 5 21.92 -5.98 4.38
N PRO A 6 22.26 -7.22 4.82
CA PRO A 6 21.33 -8.36 4.83
C PRO A 6 20.05 -8.15 5.66
N TYR A 7 20.03 -7.14 6.53
CA TYR A 7 18.92 -6.83 7.44
C TYR A 7 18.22 -5.50 7.15
N THR A 8 18.68 -4.72 6.15
CA THR A 8 18.12 -3.38 5.89
C THR A 8 16.63 -3.42 5.57
N GLY A 9 16.18 -4.35 4.73
CA GLY A 9 14.77 -4.45 4.36
C GLY A 9 13.89 -4.85 5.54
N THR A 10 14.34 -5.81 6.36
CA THR A 10 13.67 -6.18 7.61
C THR A 10 13.54 -4.98 8.55
N LEU A 11 14.63 -4.22 8.75
CA LEU A 11 14.59 -3.04 9.61
C LEU A 11 13.61 -1.98 9.10
N ILE A 12 13.64 -1.66 7.80
CA ILE A 12 12.72 -0.70 7.19
C ILE A 12 11.26 -1.15 7.37
N SER A 13 10.98 -2.43 7.13
CA SER A 13 9.64 -3.01 7.30
C SER A 13 9.15 -2.90 8.75
N LEU A 14 10.03 -3.18 9.72
CA LEU A 14 9.74 -3.04 11.15
C LEU A 14 9.54 -1.58 11.56
N VAL A 15 10.28 -0.64 10.96
CA VAL A 15 10.08 0.79 11.19
C VAL A 15 8.71 1.23 10.69
N VAL A 16 8.32 0.83 9.46
CA VAL A 16 6.99 1.17 8.91
C VAL A 16 5.87 0.58 9.77
N LEU A 17 5.95 -0.71 10.12
CA LEU A 17 4.99 -1.38 11.01
C LEU A 17 4.92 -0.73 12.39
N GLY A 18 6.08 -0.45 12.99
CA GLY A 18 6.19 0.17 14.31
C GLY A 18 5.67 1.61 14.33
N SER A 19 5.94 2.39 13.28
CA SER A 19 5.39 3.74 13.11
C SER A 19 3.87 3.70 12.97
N TRP A 20 3.32 2.79 12.15
CA TRP A 20 1.88 2.61 12.02
C TRP A 20 1.23 2.20 13.34
N LEU A 21 1.80 1.22 14.06
CA LEU A 21 1.29 0.75 15.35
C LEU A 21 1.34 1.85 16.41
N THR A 22 2.45 2.59 16.49
CA THR A 22 2.60 3.69 17.43
C THR A 22 1.57 4.79 17.15
N ALA A 23 1.44 5.19 15.88
CA ALA A 23 0.50 6.22 15.45
C ALA A 23 -0.95 5.80 15.71
N ILE A 24 -1.36 4.59 15.32
CA ILE A 24 -2.74 4.14 15.51
C ILE A 24 -3.09 4.04 17.01
N ILE A 25 -2.21 3.49 17.85
CA ILE A 25 -2.44 3.37 19.31
C ILE A 25 -2.58 4.76 19.95
N PHE A 26 -1.71 5.70 19.57
CA PHE A 26 -1.79 7.08 20.03
C PHE A 26 -3.11 7.75 19.59
N LEU A 27 -3.46 7.62 18.31
CA LEU A 27 -4.63 8.26 17.71
C LEU A 27 -5.96 7.69 18.22
N MET A 28 -6.01 6.42 18.64
CA MET A 28 -7.19 5.86 19.31
C MET A 28 -7.52 6.54 20.65
N ARG A 29 -6.55 7.26 21.25
CA ARG A 29 -6.72 7.99 22.53
C ARG A 29 -6.74 9.51 22.36
N TRP A 30 -6.57 10.00 21.13
CA TRP A 30 -6.49 11.43 20.84
C TRP A 30 -7.83 12.13 21.07
N GLN A 31 -7.82 13.29 21.74
CA GLN A 31 -9.03 14.12 21.83
C GLN A 31 -9.28 14.86 20.51
N VAL A 32 -10.33 14.45 19.82
CA VAL A 32 -10.73 15.07 18.55
C VAL A 32 -11.21 16.50 18.77
N ASN A 33 -10.54 17.44 18.10
CA ASN A 33 -10.93 18.84 18.02
C ASN A 33 -10.83 19.30 16.55
N TRP A 34 -11.95 19.63 15.93
CA TRP A 34 -12.04 20.01 14.52
C TRP A 34 -11.35 21.34 14.18
N ALA A 35 -11.15 22.21 15.18
CA ALA A 35 -10.40 23.45 15.02
C ALA A 35 -8.87 23.23 15.06
N ASN A 36 -8.41 22.06 15.50
CA ASN A 36 -6.97 21.77 15.57
C ASN A 36 -6.47 21.27 14.20
N PRO A 37 -5.58 22.01 13.51
CA PRO A 37 -5.07 21.60 12.20
C PRO A 37 -4.28 20.28 12.24
N LEU A 38 -3.73 19.90 13.40
CA LEU A 38 -3.02 18.63 13.57
C LEU A 38 -3.93 17.41 13.34
N LEU A 39 -5.24 17.56 13.52
CA LEU A 39 -6.20 16.49 13.23
C LEU A 39 -6.08 16.04 11.78
N TYR A 40 -6.09 16.98 10.83
CA TYR A 40 -6.02 16.67 9.41
C TYR A 40 -4.64 16.13 9.03
N LEU A 41 -3.57 16.68 9.62
CA LEU A 41 -2.22 16.14 9.45
C LEU A 41 -2.13 14.69 9.93
N PHE A 42 -2.70 14.36 11.09
CA PHE A 42 -2.70 12.98 11.60
C PHE A 42 -3.48 12.02 10.71
N VAL A 43 -4.61 12.44 10.14
CA VAL A 43 -5.33 11.62 9.14
C VAL A 43 -4.42 11.31 7.95
N LEU A 44 -3.72 12.33 7.40
CA LEU A 44 -2.82 12.17 6.26
C LEU A 44 -1.57 11.34 6.59
N VAL A 45 -0.97 11.53 7.77
CA VAL A 45 0.15 10.71 8.25
C VAL A 45 -0.27 9.26 8.42
N GLN A 46 -1.42 9.02 9.05
CA GLN A 46 -1.94 7.68 9.25
C GLN A 46 -2.26 7.00 7.91
N MET A 47 -2.82 7.75 6.95
CA MET A 47 -3.07 7.29 5.58
C MET A 47 -1.77 6.89 4.89
N HIS A 48 -0.74 7.74 4.98
CA HIS A 48 0.57 7.45 4.39
C HIS A 48 1.21 6.20 5.03
N LEU A 49 1.08 6.01 6.34
CA LEU A 49 1.55 4.81 7.03
C LEU A 49 0.78 3.55 6.59
N TYR A 50 -0.52 3.64 6.30
CA TYR A 50 -1.26 2.54 5.67
C TYR A 50 -0.72 2.20 4.28
N THR A 51 -0.44 3.21 3.45
CA THR A 51 0.25 3.01 2.17
C THR A 51 1.58 2.30 2.39
N GLY A 52 2.33 2.66 3.43
CA GLY A 52 3.56 1.98 3.83
C GLY A 52 3.37 0.50 4.21
N LEU A 53 2.28 0.14 4.89
CA LEU A 53 1.95 -1.26 5.17
C LEU A 53 1.77 -2.04 3.86
N PHE A 54 1.03 -1.48 2.90
CA PHE A 54 0.85 -2.15 1.61
C PHE A 54 2.17 -2.28 0.85
N ILE A 55 3.00 -1.23 0.83
CA ILE A 55 4.32 -1.28 0.19
C ILE A 55 5.24 -2.31 0.85
N THR A 56 5.15 -2.47 2.17
CA THR A 56 5.85 -3.55 2.88
C THR A 56 5.35 -4.91 2.42
N ALA A 57 4.03 -5.10 2.31
CA ALA A 57 3.47 -6.34 1.79
C ALA A 57 3.88 -6.62 0.33
N HIS A 58 3.91 -5.58 -0.50
CA HIS A 58 4.35 -5.64 -1.89
C HIS A 58 5.82 -6.10 -2.00
N ASP A 59 6.74 -5.49 -1.25
CA ASP A 59 8.15 -5.88 -1.27
C ASP A 59 8.35 -7.30 -0.72
N ALA A 60 7.51 -7.72 0.24
CA ALA A 60 7.46 -9.12 0.67
C ALA A 60 7.07 -10.08 -0.47
N MET A 61 6.12 -9.68 -1.34
CA MET A 61 5.69 -10.49 -2.48
C MET A 61 6.83 -10.68 -3.49
N HIS A 62 7.70 -9.69 -3.67
CA HIS A 62 8.91 -9.84 -4.48
C HIS A 62 10.08 -10.49 -3.77
N GLY A 63 9.98 -10.73 -2.46
CA GLY A 63 11.08 -11.28 -1.67
C GLY A 63 12.24 -10.29 -1.45
N THR A 64 11.99 -8.99 -1.57
CA THR A 64 13.05 -7.95 -1.52
C THR A 64 13.34 -7.45 -0.11
N ILE A 65 12.54 -7.83 0.89
CA ILE A 65 12.77 -7.47 2.29
C ILE A 65 13.97 -8.23 2.87
N SER A 66 14.08 -9.52 2.58
CA SER A 66 15.12 -10.41 3.12
C SER A 66 15.44 -11.54 2.15
N SER A 67 16.65 -12.11 2.23
CA SER A 67 16.96 -13.37 1.53
C SER A 67 16.19 -14.58 2.09
N ASN A 68 15.64 -14.47 3.31
CA ASN A 68 14.84 -15.53 3.93
C ASN A 68 13.36 -15.38 3.58
N LYS A 69 12.83 -16.35 2.81
CA LYS A 69 11.41 -16.39 2.40
C LYS A 69 10.44 -16.37 3.58
N THR A 70 10.77 -17.00 4.70
CA THR A 70 9.94 -17.02 5.91
C THR A 70 9.79 -15.61 6.50
N ILE A 71 10.86 -14.82 6.50
CA ILE A 71 10.83 -13.43 6.97
C ILE A 71 9.94 -12.57 6.06
N ASN A 72 10.11 -12.68 4.74
CA ASN A 72 9.25 -11.97 3.79
C ASN A 72 7.78 -12.32 4.01
N ASN A 73 7.46 -13.61 4.05
CA ASN A 73 6.09 -14.05 4.27
C ASN A 73 5.53 -13.54 5.59
N ALA A 74 6.27 -13.66 6.71
CA ALA A 74 5.81 -13.20 8.01
C ALA A 74 5.47 -11.70 8.01
N LEU A 75 6.34 -10.86 7.43
CA LEU A 75 6.11 -9.42 7.33
C LEU A 75 4.97 -9.08 6.35
N GLY A 76 4.87 -9.81 5.24
CA GLY A 76 3.78 -9.67 4.26
C GLY A 76 2.40 -10.01 4.86
N TYR A 77 2.29 -11.14 5.55
CA TYR A 77 1.08 -11.51 6.29
C TYR A 77 0.73 -10.48 7.37
N THR A 78 1.72 -10.03 8.15
CA THR A 78 1.50 -9.04 9.22
C THR A 78 1.00 -7.71 8.66
N ALA A 79 1.64 -7.19 7.62
CA ALA A 79 1.28 -5.91 7.03
C ALA A 79 -0.11 -5.95 6.36
N THR A 80 -0.42 -7.02 5.61
CA THR A 80 -1.75 -7.21 4.98
C THR A 80 -2.86 -7.42 6.00
N PHE A 81 -2.56 -8.12 7.10
CA PHE A 81 -3.50 -8.28 8.22
C PHE A 81 -3.87 -6.94 8.85
N PHE A 82 -2.87 -6.13 9.23
CA PHE A 82 -3.13 -4.81 9.84
C PHE A 82 -3.75 -3.81 8.88
N TYR A 83 -3.50 -3.93 7.58
CA TYR A 83 -4.09 -3.03 6.58
C TYR A 83 -5.61 -3.18 6.51
N ALA A 84 -6.12 -4.39 6.24
CA ALA A 84 -7.56 -4.65 6.11
C ALA A 84 -7.92 -6.15 6.23
N ALA A 85 -7.19 -6.91 7.05
CA ALA A 85 -7.30 -8.36 7.11
C ALA A 85 -7.16 -9.03 5.72
N PHE A 86 -6.27 -8.50 4.89
CA PHE A 86 -6.04 -9.02 3.55
C PHE A 86 -5.40 -10.40 3.59
N TRP A 87 -5.83 -11.30 2.70
CA TRP A 87 -5.23 -12.62 2.55
C TRP A 87 -3.98 -12.53 1.66
N TYR A 88 -2.81 -12.59 2.27
CA TYR A 88 -1.53 -12.39 1.60
C TYR A 88 -1.31 -13.26 0.34
N PRO A 89 -1.61 -14.57 0.32
CA PRO A 89 -1.46 -15.38 -0.90
C PRO A 89 -2.30 -14.90 -2.08
N GLN A 90 -3.52 -14.40 -1.84
CA GLN A 90 -4.36 -13.89 -2.92
C GLN A 90 -3.74 -12.62 -3.52
N LEU A 91 -3.25 -11.71 -2.67
CA LEU A 91 -2.54 -10.53 -3.11
C LEU A 91 -1.26 -10.90 -3.89
N TYR A 92 -0.47 -11.84 -3.37
CA TYR A 92 0.72 -12.36 -4.04
C TYR A 92 0.39 -12.86 -5.46
N THR A 93 -0.62 -13.72 -5.60
CA THR A 93 -1.00 -14.27 -6.91
C THR A 93 -1.47 -13.18 -7.87
N LYS A 94 -2.33 -12.26 -7.42
CA LYS A 94 -2.85 -11.17 -8.26
C LYS A 94 -1.75 -10.20 -8.68
N HIS A 95 -0.87 -9.84 -7.76
CA HIS A 95 0.28 -8.98 -8.03
C HIS A 95 1.21 -9.57 -9.11
N HIS A 96 1.54 -10.85 -9.01
CA HIS A 96 2.35 -11.51 -10.05
C HIS A 96 1.60 -11.66 -11.38
N ARG A 97 0.27 -11.79 -11.34
CA ARG A 97 -0.55 -11.78 -12.55
C ARG A 97 -0.49 -10.42 -13.25
N HIS A 98 -0.60 -9.33 -12.50
CA HIS A 98 -0.41 -7.97 -13.01
C HIS A 98 0.95 -7.83 -13.71
N HIS A 99 2.05 -8.23 -13.07
CA HIS A 99 3.39 -8.19 -13.68
C HIS A 99 3.54 -9.00 -14.98
N SER A 100 2.80 -10.11 -15.11
CA SER A 100 2.91 -11.02 -16.26
C SER A 100 1.96 -10.70 -17.40
N HIS A 101 0.87 -9.99 -17.11
CA HIS A 101 -0.22 -9.74 -18.06
C HIS A 101 -0.56 -8.25 -18.20
N VAL A 102 0.36 -7.35 -17.83
CA VAL A 102 0.19 -5.89 -17.85
C VAL A 102 -0.62 -5.40 -19.06
N HIS A 103 -1.68 -4.63 -18.77
CA HIS A 103 -2.51 -3.99 -19.80
C HIS A 103 -3.24 -4.99 -20.72
N THR A 104 -3.65 -6.12 -20.16
CA THR A 104 -4.55 -7.10 -20.83
C THR A 104 -5.76 -7.39 -19.95
N ASP A 105 -6.76 -8.09 -20.50
CA ASP A 105 -7.95 -8.52 -19.74
C ASP A 105 -7.64 -9.47 -18.57
N GLU A 106 -6.43 -10.04 -18.54
CA GLU A 106 -5.97 -10.90 -17.46
C GLU A 106 -5.32 -10.14 -16.29
N ASP A 107 -4.97 -8.88 -16.48
CA ASP A 107 -4.38 -8.04 -15.45
C ASP A 107 -5.44 -7.61 -14.43
N PRO A 108 -5.34 -8.04 -13.14
CA PRO A 108 -6.30 -7.64 -12.12
C PRO A 108 -6.28 -6.14 -11.81
N ASP A 109 -5.23 -5.43 -12.20
CA ASP A 109 -5.04 -4.01 -11.96
C ASP A 109 -5.35 -3.17 -13.20
N TYR A 110 -5.73 -3.78 -14.32
CA TYR A 110 -6.13 -3.07 -15.54
C TYR A 110 -7.65 -3.08 -15.73
N HIS A 111 -8.18 -1.97 -16.22
CA HIS A 111 -9.57 -1.87 -16.64
C HIS A 111 -9.75 -0.80 -17.69
N LEU A 112 -10.40 -1.15 -18.80
CA LEU A 112 -10.79 -0.18 -19.82
C LEU A 112 -12.07 0.55 -19.38
N GLY A 113 -11.97 1.84 -19.07
CA GLY A 113 -13.13 2.63 -18.69
C GLY A 113 -12.79 3.96 -18.00
N SER A 114 -13.79 4.53 -17.34
CA SER A 114 -13.62 5.75 -16.54
C SER A 114 -12.78 5.46 -15.28
N PHE A 115 -12.18 6.51 -14.71
CA PHE A 115 -11.44 6.43 -13.45
C PHE A 115 -12.22 5.72 -12.33
N LEU A 116 -13.52 6.04 -12.19
CA LEU A 116 -14.36 5.48 -11.15
C LEU A 116 -14.69 3.99 -11.39
N ALA A 117 -14.94 3.61 -12.64
CA ALA A 117 -15.18 2.20 -13.00
C ALA A 117 -13.94 1.34 -12.75
N TRP A 118 -12.76 1.87 -13.09
CA TRP A 118 -11.49 1.20 -12.83
C TRP A 118 -11.22 1.08 -11.32
N TYR A 119 -11.40 2.16 -10.56
CA TYR A 119 -11.24 2.12 -9.10
C TYR A 119 -12.17 1.09 -8.44
N TYR A 120 -13.43 1.02 -8.87
CA TYR A 120 -14.38 0.02 -8.38
C TYR A 120 -13.93 -1.41 -8.70
N THR A 121 -13.47 -1.67 -9.92
CA THR A 121 -12.94 -2.98 -10.34
C THR A 121 -11.71 -3.35 -9.51
N PHE A 122 -10.78 -2.42 -9.30
CA PHE A 122 -9.60 -2.60 -8.47
C PHE A 122 -9.98 -3.00 -7.03
N ILE A 123 -10.85 -2.24 -6.36
CA ILE A 123 -11.29 -2.56 -5.00
C ILE A 123 -11.94 -3.93 -4.92
N ARG A 124 -12.81 -4.27 -5.87
CA ARG A 124 -13.47 -5.59 -5.92
C ARG A 124 -12.53 -6.76 -6.16
N ASN A 125 -11.40 -6.51 -6.84
CA ASN A 125 -10.40 -7.55 -7.03
C ASN A 125 -9.70 -7.90 -5.72
N TYR A 126 -9.57 -6.97 -4.78
CA TYR A 126 -8.79 -7.23 -3.56
C TYR A 126 -9.63 -7.37 -2.30
N LEU A 127 -10.75 -6.65 -2.21
CA LEU A 127 -11.61 -6.60 -1.04
C LEU A 127 -12.79 -7.56 -1.19
N SER A 128 -12.80 -8.59 -0.33
CA SER A 128 -13.91 -9.52 -0.18
C SER A 128 -14.98 -8.98 0.77
N ILE A 129 -16.21 -9.44 0.60
CA ILE A 129 -17.30 -9.13 1.53
C ILE A 129 -17.00 -9.61 2.96
N TRP A 130 -16.28 -10.73 3.11
CA TRP A 130 -15.91 -11.27 4.41
C TRP A 130 -14.91 -10.38 5.17
N GLN A 131 -13.98 -9.72 4.46
CA GLN A 131 -13.12 -8.71 5.08
C GLN A 131 -13.94 -7.54 5.60
N ILE A 132 -14.93 -7.08 4.83
CA ILE A 132 -15.84 -6.02 5.27
C ILE A 132 -16.59 -6.44 6.53
N VAL A 133 -17.12 -7.67 6.58
CA VAL A 133 -17.79 -8.22 7.76
C VAL A 133 -16.83 -8.29 8.97
N VAL A 134 -15.63 -8.82 8.80
CA VAL A 134 -14.63 -8.90 9.87
C VAL A 134 -14.26 -7.51 10.38
N MET A 135 -13.97 -6.56 9.49
CA MET A 135 -13.68 -5.18 9.87
C MET A 135 -14.86 -4.52 10.59
N ALA A 136 -16.10 -4.79 10.15
CA ALA A 136 -17.29 -4.28 10.83
C ALA A 136 -17.47 -4.88 12.23
N LEU A 137 -17.19 -6.18 12.41
CA LEU A 137 -17.20 -6.83 13.73
C LEU A 137 -16.13 -6.22 14.65
N VAL A 138 -14.90 -6.09 14.16
CA VAL A 138 -13.79 -5.46 14.90
C VAL A 138 -14.14 -4.01 15.26
N PHE A 139 -14.70 -3.24 14.34
CA PHE A 139 -15.19 -1.88 14.60
C PHE A 139 -16.19 -1.84 15.76
N ASN A 140 -17.20 -2.73 15.72
CA ASN A 140 -18.26 -2.76 16.73
C ASN A 140 -17.79 -3.26 18.10
N VAL A 141 -16.73 -4.08 18.14
CA VAL A 141 -16.08 -4.47 19.39
C VAL A 141 -15.23 -3.32 19.93
N LEU A 142 -14.38 -2.72 19.09
CA LEU A 142 -13.49 -1.64 19.52
C LEU A 142 -14.23 -0.39 20.00
N LYS A 143 -15.39 -0.07 19.41
CA LYS A 143 -16.18 1.11 19.81
C LYS A 143 -16.73 1.04 21.24
N ILE A 144 -16.66 -0.12 21.91
CA ILE A 144 -17.03 -0.27 23.33
C ILE A 144 -16.07 0.55 24.21
N TRP A 145 -14.80 0.65 23.82
CA TRP A 145 -13.75 1.32 24.61
C TRP A 145 -13.13 2.54 23.91
N ILE A 146 -13.25 2.63 22.59
CA ILE A 146 -12.63 3.69 21.78
C ILE A 146 -13.73 4.60 21.23
N PRO A 147 -13.58 5.94 21.30
CA PRO A 147 -14.54 6.86 20.71
C PRO A 147 -14.75 6.55 19.22
N GLN A 148 -16.01 6.45 18.81
CA GLN A 148 -16.36 6.12 17.43
C GLN A 148 -15.73 7.08 16.41
N VAL A 149 -15.63 8.36 16.75
CA VAL A 149 -15.01 9.37 15.89
C VAL A 149 -13.52 9.09 15.64
N ASN A 150 -12.78 8.54 16.61
CA ASN A 150 -11.39 8.16 16.44
C ASN A 150 -11.25 6.94 15.51
N LEU A 151 -12.11 5.93 15.67
CA LEU A 151 -12.14 4.79 14.76
C LEU A 151 -12.42 5.22 13.32
N LEU A 152 -13.38 6.12 13.12
CA LEU A 152 -13.70 6.63 11.79
C LEU A 152 -12.57 7.48 11.20
N LEU A 153 -12.03 8.44 11.95
CA LEU A 153 -11.04 9.38 11.43
C LEU A 153 -9.64 8.79 11.28
N PHE A 154 -9.23 7.88 12.17
CA PHE A 154 -7.85 7.40 12.22
C PHE A 154 -7.69 5.93 11.84
N TRP A 155 -8.76 5.12 11.82
CA TRP A 155 -8.67 3.73 11.39
C TRP A 155 -9.34 3.50 10.02
N VAL A 156 -10.60 3.87 9.85
CA VAL A 156 -11.38 3.63 8.62
C VAL A 156 -11.04 4.62 7.51
N LEU A 157 -11.11 5.92 7.77
CA LEU A 157 -10.87 6.94 6.75
C LEU A 157 -9.44 6.83 6.15
N PRO A 158 -8.37 6.68 6.94
CA PRO A 158 -7.02 6.63 6.37
C PRO A 158 -6.75 5.35 5.59
N SER A 159 -7.36 4.21 5.97
CA SER A 159 -7.23 2.99 5.18
C SER A 159 -7.90 3.15 3.81
N LEU A 160 -9.11 3.70 3.75
CA LEU A 160 -9.81 4.00 2.49
C LEU A 160 -9.03 5.01 1.62
N LEU A 161 -8.55 6.11 2.21
CA LEU A 161 -7.74 7.08 1.47
C LEU A 161 -6.43 6.47 0.93
N SER A 162 -5.82 5.55 1.68
CA SER A 162 -4.62 4.86 1.22
C SER A 162 -4.92 3.92 0.05
N THR A 163 -6.10 3.28 -0.02
CA THR A 163 -6.49 2.49 -1.21
C THR A 163 -6.61 3.37 -2.46
N LEU A 164 -7.15 4.59 -2.32
CA LEU A 164 -7.21 5.56 -3.42
C LEU A 164 -5.82 6.04 -3.82
N GLN A 165 -4.92 6.28 -2.87
CA GLN A 165 -3.54 6.67 -3.13
C GLN A 165 -2.76 5.57 -3.87
N LEU A 166 -2.85 4.33 -3.39
CA LEU A 166 -2.26 3.15 -4.02
C LEU A 166 -2.79 2.97 -5.44
N PHE A 167 -4.10 3.01 -5.62
CA PHE A 167 -4.71 2.93 -6.94
C PHE A 167 -4.23 4.06 -7.85
N TYR A 168 -4.24 5.31 -7.37
CA TYR A 168 -3.90 6.44 -8.22
C TYR A 168 -2.43 6.39 -8.66
N PHE A 169 -1.48 6.24 -7.73
CA PHE A 169 -0.05 6.33 -8.02
C PHE A 169 0.60 5.00 -8.42
N GLY A 170 0.04 3.87 -8.00
CA GLY A 170 0.56 2.53 -8.26
C GLY A 170 -0.17 1.77 -9.37
N THR A 171 -1.31 2.25 -9.85
CA THR A 171 -2.12 1.53 -10.86
C THR A 171 -2.59 2.46 -11.98
N TYR A 172 -3.47 3.41 -11.67
CA TYR A 172 -4.12 4.26 -12.65
C TYR A 172 -3.14 5.17 -13.39
N LEU A 173 -2.38 6.01 -12.68
CA LEU A 173 -1.48 6.97 -13.31
C LEU A 173 -0.36 6.29 -14.12
N PRO A 174 0.28 5.21 -13.63
CA PRO A 174 1.26 4.45 -14.40
C PRO A 174 0.69 3.81 -15.67
N HIS A 175 -0.49 3.19 -15.61
CA HIS A 175 -0.98 2.32 -16.69
C HIS A 175 -2.04 2.96 -17.59
N LYS A 176 -2.64 4.08 -17.23
CA LYS A 176 -3.67 4.72 -18.08
C LYS A 176 -3.10 5.13 -19.44
N GLY A 177 -3.94 5.01 -20.47
CA GLY A 177 -3.61 5.31 -21.85
C GLY A 177 -2.78 4.21 -22.50
N GLU A 178 -2.23 4.51 -23.67
CA GLU A 178 -1.36 3.61 -24.43
C GLU A 178 0.10 3.90 -24.13
N HIS A 179 0.94 2.87 -24.21
CA HIS A 179 2.38 3.00 -24.02
C HIS A 179 3.15 2.20 -25.06
N ASP A 180 4.31 2.71 -25.39
CA ASP A 180 5.27 2.21 -26.37
C ASP A 180 6.39 1.36 -25.73
N ASN A 181 6.14 0.80 -24.55
CA ASN A 181 7.10 -0.03 -23.82
C ASN A 181 6.49 -1.36 -23.35
N LYS A 182 7.37 -2.36 -23.14
CA LYS A 182 6.98 -3.74 -22.78
C LYS A 182 6.17 -3.87 -21.48
N HIS A 183 6.25 -2.88 -20.59
CA HIS A 183 5.59 -2.90 -19.28
C HIS A 183 4.30 -2.10 -19.25
N GLN A 184 3.92 -1.50 -20.37
CA GLN A 184 2.70 -0.71 -20.53
C GLN A 184 2.49 0.29 -19.37
N SER A 185 3.58 0.97 -18.99
CA SER A 185 3.61 1.84 -17.82
C SER A 185 4.48 3.08 -18.02
N ARG A 186 4.20 4.12 -17.23
CA ARG A 186 5.00 5.35 -17.12
C ARG A 186 5.47 5.56 -15.69
N SER A 187 6.41 6.48 -15.51
CA SER A 187 6.94 6.85 -14.20
C SER A 187 6.86 8.34 -13.92
N LEU A 188 6.72 8.71 -12.65
CA LEU A 188 6.81 10.09 -12.18
C LEU A 188 8.19 10.68 -12.50
N ALA A 189 8.29 12.02 -12.61
CA ALA A 189 9.59 12.70 -12.70
C ALA A 189 10.44 12.46 -11.44
N LYS A 190 11.77 12.47 -11.60
CA LYS A 190 12.69 12.16 -10.49
C LYS A 190 12.65 13.25 -9.41
N ASN A 191 12.06 12.93 -8.27
CA ASN A 191 12.01 13.78 -7.08
C ASN A 191 11.80 12.89 -5.85
N HIS A 192 12.77 12.85 -4.93
CA HIS A 192 12.73 11.91 -3.80
C HIS A 192 11.59 12.21 -2.82
N PHE A 193 11.29 13.48 -2.58
CA PHE A 193 10.21 13.87 -1.67
C PHE A 193 8.86 13.47 -2.24
N LEU A 194 8.57 13.86 -3.49
CA LEU A 194 7.31 13.51 -4.16
C LEU A 194 7.17 12.00 -4.37
N ALA A 195 8.26 11.31 -4.72
CA ALA A 195 8.26 9.86 -4.85
C ALA A 195 7.90 9.18 -3.53
N PHE A 196 8.49 9.60 -2.40
CA PHE A 196 8.17 9.05 -1.09
C PHE A 196 6.72 9.34 -0.68
N ILE A 197 6.31 10.60 -0.65
CA ILE A 197 4.98 10.98 -0.13
C ILE A 197 3.82 10.47 -1.00
N SER A 198 4.04 10.28 -2.30
CA SER A 198 3.01 9.79 -3.22
C SER A 198 2.74 8.31 -3.01
N CYS A 199 3.78 7.48 -2.98
CA CYS A 199 3.64 6.03 -2.83
C CYS A 199 5.00 5.34 -2.57
N TYR A 200 5.84 5.82 -1.64
CA TYR A 200 7.11 5.16 -1.30
C TYR A 200 7.99 4.82 -2.52
N PHE A 201 8.18 5.76 -3.44
CA PHE A 201 8.92 5.57 -4.71
C PHE A 201 8.29 4.62 -5.73
N PHE A 202 7.11 4.08 -5.45
CA PHE A 202 6.39 3.18 -6.35
C PHE A 202 5.86 3.88 -7.62
N GLY A 203 5.81 5.23 -7.60
CA GLY A 203 5.59 6.03 -8.80
C GLY A 203 6.73 5.95 -9.83
N TYR A 204 7.87 5.34 -9.50
CA TYR A 204 8.88 4.90 -10.47
C TYR A 204 8.50 3.51 -11.01
N HIS A 205 7.32 3.45 -11.61
CA HIS A 205 6.59 2.20 -11.84
C HIS A 205 7.16 1.40 -13.02
N TYR A 206 7.61 2.07 -14.08
CA TYR A 206 8.34 1.38 -15.15
C TYR A 206 9.61 0.73 -14.62
N GLU A 207 10.37 1.44 -13.77
CA GLU A 207 11.59 0.93 -13.14
C GLU A 207 11.28 -0.27 -12.24
N HIS A 208 10.16 -0.23 -11.52
CA HIS A 208 9.64 -1.34 -10.73
C HIS A 208 9.34 -2.58 -11.59
N HIS A 209 8.55 -2.45 -12.66
CA HIS A 209 8.31 -3.59 -13.58
C HIS A 209 9.59 -4.10 -14.24
N ASN A 210 10.55 -3.22 -14.53
CA ASN A 210 11.80 -3.60 -15.16
C ASN A 210 12.81 -4.23 -14.20
N SER A 211 12.71 -3.95 -12.90
CA SER A 211 13.59 -4.48 -11.87
C SER A 211 12.79 -4.84 -10.60
N PRO A 212 11.89 -5.84 -10.66
CA PRO A 212 10.98 -6.18 -9.55
C PRO A 212 11.72 -6.67 -8.30
N GLY A 213 12.98 -7.09 -8.45
CA GLY A 213 13.87 -7.41 -7.33
C GLY A 213 14.48 -6.20 -6.62
N THR A 214 14.09 -4.96 -6.99
CA THR A 214 14.58 -3.74 -6.35
C THR A 214 13.57 -3.28 -5.31
N PRO A 215 13.94 -3.24 -4.02
CA PRO A 215 13.03 -2.75 -2.99
C PRO A 215 12.76 -1.25 -3.14
N TRP A 216 11.63 -0.80 -2.59
CA TRP A 216 11.12 0.55 -2.82
C TRP A 216 12.13 1.66 -2.47
N TRP A 217 12.92 1.49 -1.39
CA TRP A 217 13.92 2.47 -0.94
C TRP A 217 15.16 2.57 -1.84
N LEU A 218 15.29 1.69 -2.83
CA LEU A 218 16.36 1.69 -3.84
C LEU A 218 15.86 1.95 -5.26
N LEU A 219 14.55 2.02 -5.51
CA LEU A 219 13.98 2.23 -6.85
C LEU A 219 14.50 3.50 -7.54
N TRP A 220 14.80 4.56 -6.78
CA TRP A 220 15.35 5.80 -7.32
C TRP A 220 16.71 5.65 -8.02
N LYS A 221 17.45 4.56 -7.74
CA LYS A 221 18.72 4.24 -8.41
C LYS A 221 18.52 3.64 -9.80
N MET A 222 17.32 3.15 -10.09
CA MET A 222 16.96 2.57 -11.39
C MET A 222 16.42 3.61 -12.37
N LYS A 223 16.32 4.88 -11.92
CA LYS A 223 15.75 6.01 -12.64
C LYS A 223 16.79 7.04 -13.06
#